data_AF-A0A2A9E3E2-F1
#
_entry.id   AF-A0A2A9E3E2-F1
#
_cell.length_a   1.000
_cell.length_b   1.000
_cell.length_c   1.000
_cell.angle_alpha   90.00
_cell.angle_beta   90.00
_cell.angle_gamma   90.00
#
_symmetry.space_group_name_H-M   'P 1'
#
loop_
_entity.id
_entity.type
_entity.pdbx_description
1 polymer ?
#
loop_
_entity_poly.entity_id
_entity_poly.type
_entity_poly.pdbx_seq_one_letter_code
_entity_poly.pdbx_strand_id
1 'polypeptide(L)'
;MLSISILVSVVVCFWWAVDLVTRDWSSRRSTRLRAGISRPFLPRSMHQRLFAPGDPDPFVALRLQLRLAAITREIQSLERGAHEIAVAHHLRASQYAYDALLSEACRLAGLDAAEPVPPPNDDARPQPGALPAPWSVDEEHRMHQELELGARGWSW
;
A
#
# COMPACT_ATOMS: atom_id res chain seq x y z
N MET A 1 -24.92 1.53 32.36
CA MET A 1 -24.19 2.60 31.66
C MET A 1 -22.65 2.47 31.73
N LEU A 2 -22.07 1.53 32.50
CA LEU A 2 -20.61 1.33 32.55
C LEU A 2 -20.01 0.56 31.35
N SER A 3 -20.78 -0.24 30.61
CA SER A 3 -20.25 -1.06 29.50
C SER A 3 -19.81 -0.26 28.27
N ILE A 4 -20.39 0.93 28.04
CA ILE A 4 -20.05 1.76 26.86
C ILE A 4 -18.71 2.48 27.07
N SER A 5 -18.41 2.94 28.30
CA SER A 5 -17.12 3.58 28.60
C SER A 5 -15.93 2.63 28.47
N ILE A 6 -16.11 1.35 28.78
CA ILE A 6 -15.05 0.33 28.63
C ILE A 6 -14.81 0.08 27.14
N LEU A 7 -15.86 -0.01 26.34
CA LEU A 7 -15.75 -0.27 24.90
C LEU A 7 -15.10 0.90 24.15
N VAL A 8 -15.44 2.15 24.51
CA VAL A 8 -14.78 3.35 23.97
C VAL A 8 -13.32 3.44 24.44
N SER A 9 -13.03 3.09 25.70
CA SER A 9 -11.65 3.07 26.21
C SER A 9 -10.79 2.01 25.51
N VAL A 10 -11.33 0.83 25.22
CA VAL A 10 -10.61 -0.22 24.51
C VAL A 10 -10.37 0.18 23.05
N VAL A 11 -11.35 0.78 22.37
CA VAL A 11 -11.17 1.26 20.98
C VAL A 11 -10.16 2.40 20.89
N VAL A 12 -10.21 3.36 21.84
CA VAL A 12 -9.24 4.45 21.91
C VAL A 12 -7.85 3.93 22.27
N CYS A 13 -7.72 3.00 23.22
CA CYS A 13 -6.44 2.34 23.53
C CYS A 13 -5.91 1.51 22.36
N PHE A 14 -6.79 0.88 21.56
CA PHE A 14 -6.39 0.11 20.39
C PHE A 14 -5.90 1.04 19.27
N TRP A 15 -6.59 2.17 19.05
CA TRP A 15 -6.11 3.22 18.14
C TRP A 15 -4.82 3.87 18.64
N TRP A 16 -4.66 4.09 19.95
CA TRP A 16 -3.43 4.60 20.54
C TRP A 16 -2.28 3.60 20.47
N ALA A 17 -2.54 2.29 20.58
CA ALA A 17 -1.53 1.24 20.43
C ALA A 17 -1.07 1.12 18.97
N VAL A 18 -1.99 1.26 18.01
CA VAL A 18 -1.66 1.36 16.59
C VAL A 18 -0.84 2.64 16.31
N ASP A 19 -1.19 3.78 16.92
CA ASP A 19 -0.45 5.04 16.76
C ASP A 19 0.92 5.04 17.47
N LEU A 20 1.09 4.28 18.55
CA LEU A 20 2.39 4.09 19.21
C LEU A 20 3.31 3.19 18.38
N VAL A 21 2.75 2.15 17.74
CA VAL A 21 3.49 1.26 16.83
C VAL A 21 3.92 2.00 15.55
N THR A 22 3.11 2.95 15.06
CA THR A 22 3.52 3.81 13.92
C THR A 22 4.52 4.90 14.32
N ARG A 23 4.57 5.33 15.59
CA ARG A 23 5.51 6.34 16.10
C ARG A 23 6.88 5.79 16.54
N ASP A 24 6.96 4.55 17.02
CA ASP A 24 8.24 3.96 17.47
C ASP A 24 9.14 3.47 16.31
N TRP A 25 8.61 3.44 15.07
CA TRP A 25 9.42 3.12 13.89
C TRP A 25 10.51 4.16 13.59
N SER A 26 10.45 5.35 14.21
CA SER A 26 11.43 6.42 14.05
C SER A 26 12.76 6.16 14.79
N SER A 27 12.83 5.22 15.74
CA SER A 27 13.99 5.08 16.64
C SER A 27 15.00 4.00 16.22
N ARG A 28 14.69 3.13 15.26
CA ARG A 28 15.68 2.18 14.71
C ARG A 28 16.42 2.77 13.52
N ARG A 29 17.18 3.84 13.80
CA ARG A 29 18.33 4.25 12.98
C ARG A 29 19.32 3.09 12.90
N SER A 30 19.67 2.69 11.69
CA SER A 30 21.01 2.21 11.38
C SER A 30 21.50 3.08 10.21
N THR A 31 22.33 4.10 10.42
CA THR A 31 23.79 4.02 10.59
C THR A 31 24.45 2.93 9.75
N ARG A 32 24.36 3.07 8.41
CA ARG A 32 25.48 2.76 7.50
C ARG A 32 25.59 3.82 6.40
N LEU A 33 26.03 5.01 6.78
CA LEU A 33 26.73 5.90 5.85
C LEU A 33 28.20 5.50 5.83
N ARG A 34 28.63 4.73 4.82
CA ARG A 34 29.99 4.76 4.25
C ARG A 34 30.12 3.75 3.11
N ALA A 35 30.10 4.25 1.88
CA ALA A 35 31.18 4.09 0.90
C ALA A 35 30.75 4.81 -0.39
N GLY A 36 31.69 5.54 -0.99
CA GLY A 36 31.43 6.61 -1.95
C GLY A 36 30.64 6.20 -3.19
N ILE A 37 29.60 6.96 -3.47
CA ILE A 37 29.04 7.08 -4.81
C ILE A 37 29.40 8.49 -5.28
N SER A 38 30.53 8.59 -5.98
CA SER A 38 30.81 9.75 -6.82
C SER A 38 29.76 9.75 -7.94
N ARG A 39 28.63 10.43 -7.72
CA ARG A 39 27.69 10.73 -8.79
C ARG A 39 28.27 11.90 -9.60
N PRO A 40 28.50 11.76 -10.90
CA PRO A 40 28.77 12.93 -11.73
C PRO A 40 27.60 13.89 -11.60
N PHE A 41 27.93 15.15 -11.39
CA PHE A 41 27.00 16.27 -11.34
C PHE A 41 26.21 16.30 -12.66
N LEU A 42 24.97 15.80 -12.65
CA LEU A 42 24.09 15.94 -13.80
C LEU A 42 23.79 17.45 -13.96
N PRO A 43 23.92 18.01 -15.17
CA PRO A 43 23.63 19.41 -15.41
C PRO A 43 22.17 19.71 -15.05
N ARG A 44 21.99 20.85 -14.38
CA ARG A 44 20.76 21.36 -13.72
C ARG A 44 19.58 21.63 -14.68
N SER A 45 19.64 21.16 -15.92
CA SER A 45 18.75 21.51 -17.02
C SER A 45 17.53 20.58 -17.17
N MET A 46 17.40 19.54 -16.33
CA MET A 46 16.30 18.58 -16.43
C MET A 46 15.01 19.05 -15.73
N HIS A 47 15.10 20.03 -14.83
CA HIS A 47 13.95 20.58 -14.10
C HIS A 47 12.91 21.31 -14.97
N GLN A 48 13.23 21.63 -16.22
CA GLN A 48 12.32 22.34 -17.11
C GLN A 48 11.49 21.44 -18.04
N ARG A 49 11.71 20.12 -18.04
CA ARG A 49 10.76 19.15 -18.66
C ARG A 49 9.90 18.43 -17.61
N LEU A 50 9.98 18.83 -16.36
CA LEU A 50 9.65 17.93 -15.25
C LEU A 50 8.17 17.89 -14.87
N PHE A 51 7.36 18.87 -15.29
CA PHE A 51 5.91 18.86 -15.03
C PHE A 51 5.17 19.54 -16.18
N ALA A 52 4.48 18.76 -17.00
CA ALA A 52 3.44 19.31 -17.86
C ALA A 52 2.30 19.85 -16.98
N PRO A 53 1.59 20.92 -17.40
CA PRO A 53 0.37 21.33 -16.73
C PRO A 53 -0.62 20.14 -16.67
N GLY A 54 -0.82 19.58 -15.48
CA GLY A 54 -1.64 18.38 -15.26
C GLY A 54 -0.90 17.17 -14.71
N ASP A 55 0.44 17.19 -14.63
CA ASP A 55 1.19 16.11 -13.98
C ASP A 55 0.94 16.09 -12.46
N PRO A 56 0.81 14.90 -11.84
CA PRO A 56 0.62 14.77 -10.40
C PRO A 56 1.80 15.34 -9.61
N ASP A 57 1.51 15.90 -8.42
CA ASP A 57 2.55 16.44 -7.53
C ASP A 57 3.62 15.37 -7.23
N PRO A 58 4.90 15.64 -7.55
CA PRO A 58 5.98 14.66 -7.39
C PRO A 58 6.18 14.20 -5.95
N PHE A 59 5.89 15.04 -4.96
CA PHE A 59 6.03 14.65 -3.56
C PHE A 59 4.89 13.74 -3.11
N VAL A 60 3.70 13.87 -3.71
CA VAL A 60 2.59 12.96 -3.49
C VAL A 60 2.92 11.59 -4.09
N ALA A 61 3.40 11.56 -5.33
CA ALA A 61 3.84 10.33 -5.98
C ALA A 61 4.95 9.62 -5.18
N LEU A 62 6.00 10.36 -4.78
CA LEU A 62 7.09 9.81 -3.96
C LEU A 62 6.58 9.26 -2.61
N ARG A 63 5.63 9.95 -1.96
CA ARG A 63 5.05 9.47 -0.70
C ARG A 63 4.31 8.15 -0.89
N LEU A 64 3.57 7.98 -1.98
CA LEU A 64 2.91 6.71 -2.29
C LEU A 64 3.92 5.61 -2.57
N GLN A 65 4.97 5.87 -3.34
CA GLN A 65 6.05 4.91 -3.58
C GLN A 65 6.72 4.44 -2.28
N LEU A 66 7.02 5.36 -1.36
CA LEU A 66 7.58 5.01 -0.06
C LEU A 66 6.63 4.16 0.79
N ARG A 67 5.32 4.43 0.73
CA ARG A 67 4.30 3.66 1.45
C ARG A 67 4.16 2.25 0.86
N LEU A 68 4.11 2.14 -0.47
CA LEU A 68 4.13 0.86 -1.19
C LEU A 68 5.37 0.03 -0.81
N ALA A 69 6.56 0.64 -0.86
CA ALA A 69 7.81 -0.02 -0.48
C ALA A 69 7.82 -0.50 0.97
N ALA A 70 7.17 0.23 1.89
CA ALA A 70 7.04 -0.16 3.28
C ALA A 70 6.13 -1.38 3.44
N ILE A 71 4.93 -1.34 2.84
CA ILE A 71 3.96 -2.42 2.99
C ILE A 71 4.41 -3.71 2.27
N THR A 72 5.12 -3.62 1.14
CA THR A 72 5.71 -4.79 0.45
C THR A 72 6.72 -5.50 1.34
N ARG A 73 7.59 -4.74 2.03
CA ARG A 73 8.56 -5.31 2.98
C ARG A 73 7.87 -5.96 4.18
N GLU A 74 6.78 -5.37 4.65
CA GLU A 74 5.97 -5.93 5.73
C GLU A 74 5.34 -7.27 5.31
N ILE A 75 4.68 -7.32 4.15
CA ILE A 75 4.11 -8.56 3.59
C ILE A 75 5.19 -9.64 3.47
N GLN A 76 6.34 -9.33 2.86
CA GLN A 76 7.47 -10.27 2.75
C GLN A 76 8.03 -10.72 4.11
N SER A 77 7.90 -9.89 5.15
CA SER A 77 8.30 -10.27 6.51
C SER A 77 7.29 -11.21 7.14
N LEU A 78 6.00 -10.97 6.94
CA LEU A 78 4.91 -11.79 7.47
C LEU A 78 4.87 -13.16 6.80
N GLU A 79 5.08 -13.23 5.49
CA GLU A 79 5.15 -14.48 4.72
C GLU A 79 6.29 -15.40 5.15
N ARG A 80 7.42 -14.82 5.59
CA ARG A 80 8.57 -15.59 6.11
C ARG A 80 8.44 -16.00 7.58
N GLY A 81 7.43 -15.47 8.28
CA GLY A 81 7.23 -15.65 9.71
C GLY A 81 6.48 -16.93 10.10
N ALA A 82 6.25 -17.09 11.42
CA ALA A 82 5.48 -18.20 11.96
C ALA A 82 3.99 -18.10 11.57
N HIS A 83 3.37 -19.24 11.24
CA HIS A 83 1.99 -19.32 10.74
C HIS A 83 0.98 -19.37 11.88
N GLU A 84 1.02 -18.37 12.76
CA GLU A 84 0.00 -18.19 13.80
C GLU A 84 -1.23 -17.48 13.21
N ILE A 85 -2.41 -17.75 13.76
CA ILE A 85 -3.68 -17.16 13.29
C ILE A 85 -3.61 -15.62 13.29
N ALA A 86 -2.97 -15.01 14.29
CA ALA A 86 -2.76 -13.57 14.35
C ALA A 86 -1.93 -13.04 13.17
N VAL A 87 -0.90 -13.79 12.75
CA VAL A 87 -0.06 -13.47 11.59
C VAL A 87 -0.86 -13.59 10.30
N ALA A 88 -1.74 -14.59 10.17
CA ALA A 88 -2.62 -14.73 9.01
C ALA A 88 -3.58 -13.54 8.86
N HIS A 89 -4.18 -13.08 9.96
CA HIS A 89 -5.02 -11.86 9.95
C HIS A 89 -4.21 -10.61 9.61
N HIS A 90 -3.00 -10.49 10.14
CA HIS A 90 -2.13 -9.38 9.84
C HIS A 90 -1.74 -9.35 8.35
N LEU A 91 -1.31 -10.49 7.80
CA LEU A 91 -0.97 -10.63 6.39
C LEU A 91 -2.14 -10.21 5.49
N ARG A 92 -3.35 -10.67 5.81
CA ARG A 92 -4.55 -10.26 5.08
C ARG A 92 -4.79 -8.76 5.14
N ALA A 93 -4.65 -8.14 6.32
CA ALA A 93 -4.80 -6.70 6.47
C ALA A 93 -3.73 -5.93 5.66
N SER A 94 -2.49 -6.41 5.67
CA SER A 94 -1.38 -5.79 4.93
C SER A 94 -1.56 -5.92 3.42
N GLN A 95 -2.10 -7.04 2.93
CA GLN A 95 -2.48 -7.21 1.52
C GLN A 95 -3.60 -6.24 1.09
N TYR A 96 -4.65 -6.04 1.90
CA TYR A 96 -5.66 -5.02 1.61
C TYR A 96 -5.10 -3.60 1.59
N ALA A 97 -4.16 -3.30 2.50
CA ALA A 97 -3.48 -2.01 2.52
C ALA A 97 -2.63 -1.80 1.26
N TYR A 98 -1.99 -2.87 0.76
CA TYR A 98 -1.25 -2.84 -0.50
C TYR A 98 -2.18 -2.52 -1.68
N ASP A 99 -3.29 -3.24 -1.82
CA ASP A 99 -4.25 -3.04 -2.92
C ASP A 99 -4.86 -1.62 -2.90
N ALA A 100 -5.16 -1.09 -1.71
CA ALA A 100 -5.65 0.28 -1.56
C ALA A 100 -4.61 1.33 -1.97
N LEU A 101 -3.33 1.12 -1.64
CA LEU A 101 -2.24 1.99 -2.07
C LEU A 101 -1.98 1.90 -3.57
N LEU A 102 -2.11 0.71 -4.15
CA LEU A 102 -1.94 0.46 -5.57
C LEU A 102 -3.03 1.18 -6.37
N SER A 103 -4.29 1.07 -5.95
CA SER A 103 -5.42 1.83 -6.52
C SER A 103 -5.21 3.34 -6.43
N GLU A 104 -4.70 3.85 -5.30
CA GLU A 104 -4.39 5.28 -5.16
C GLU A 104 -3.25 5.74 -6.07
N ALA A 105 -2.22 4.91 -6.26
CA ALA A 105 -1.15 5.18 -7.21
C ALA A 105 -1.67 5.18 -8.66
N CYS A 106 -2.56 4.25 -9.01
CA CYS A 106 -3.24 4.22 -10.31
C CYS A 106 -4.06 5.49 -10.57
N ARG A 107 -4.85 5.94 -9.59
CA ARG A 107 -5.56 7.23 -9.65
C ARG A 107 -4.61 8.39 -9.90
N LEU A 108 -3.52 8.46 -9.13
CA LEU A 108 -2.56 9.55 -9.26
C LEU A 108 -1.86 9.52 -10.63
N ALA A 109 -1.64 8.33 -11.21
CA ALA A 109 -1.08 8.13 -12.54
C ALA A 109 -2.09 8.33 -13.69
N GLY A 110 -3.36 8.63 -13.38
CA GLY A 110 -4.42 8.82 -14.37
C GLY A 110 -4.92 7.53 -15.03
N LEU A 111 -4.68 6.37 -14.42
CA LEU A 111 -5.08 5.06 -14.96
C LEU A 111 -6.59 4.81 -14.86
N ASP A 112 -7.26 5.39 -13.85
CA ASP A 112 -8.71 5.28 -13.64
C ASP A 112 -9.55 6.00 -14.72
N ALA A 113 -8.91 6.73 -15.64
CA ALA A 113 -9.57 7.38 -16.78
C ALA A 113 -9.82 6.41 -17.96
N ALA A 114 -9.24 5.22 -17.94
CA ALA A 114 -9.50 4.18 -18.94
C ALA A 114 -10.75 3.38 -18.53
N GLU A 115 -11.74 3.37 -19.43
CA GLU A 115 -13.01 2.62 -19.50
C GLU A 115 -13.51 1.87 -18.25
N PRO A 116 -14.78 2.05 -17.82
CA PRO A 116 -15.38 1.23 -16.77
C PRO A 116 -15.32 -0.25 -17.18
N VAL A 117 -14.48 -1.03 -16.49
CA VAL A 117 -14.57 -2.49 -16.53
C VAL A 117 -15.99 -2.83 -16.07
N PRO A 118 -16.80 -3.50 -16.92
CA PRO A 118 -18.13 -3.93 -16.48
C PRO A 118 -17.94 -4.76 -15.21
N PRO A 119 -18.80 -4.57 -14.18
CA PRO A 119 -18.67 -5.33 -12.96
C PRO A 119 -18.58 -6.82 -13.34
N PRO A 120 -17.69 -7.60 -12.70
CA PRO A 120 -17.80 -9.05 -12.81
C PRO A 120 -19.25 -9.40 -12.54
N ASN A 121 -19.82 -10.36 -13.28
CA ASN A 121 -21.25 -10.68 -13.21
C ASN A 121 -21.67 -11.00 -11.76
N ASP A 122 -22.04 -9.97 -10.97
CA ASP A 122 -22.44 -10.05 -9.57
C ASP A 122 -23.86 -10.64 -9.44
N ASP A 123 -24.50 -10.90 -10.58
CA ASP A 123 -25.77 -11.61 -10.73
C ASP A 123 -25.71 -13.05 -10.20
N ALA A 124 -24.50 -13.58 -9.93
CA ALA A 124 -24.33 -14.76 -9.10
C ALA A 124 -24.70 -14.43 -7.65
N ARG A 125 -26.01 -14.28 -7.39
CA ARG A 125 -26.57 -14.30 -6.03
C ARG A 125 -25.88 -15.44 -5.29
N PRO A 126 -25.21 -15.19 -4.14
CA PRO A 126 -24.61 -16.26 -3.35
C PRO A 126 -25.65 -17.34 -3.17
N GLN A 127 -25.35 -18.58 -3.59
CA GLN A 127 -26.28 -19.68 -3.37
C GLN A 127 -26.62 -19.69 -1.88
N PRO A 128 -27.91 -19.72 -1.50
CA PRO A 128 -28.28 -19.79 -0.10
C PRO A 128 -27.59 -20.99 0.55
N GLY A 129 -26.64 -20.75 1.45
CA GLY A 129 -25.82 -21.79 2.09
C GLY A 129 -24.41 -21.98 1.53
N ALA A 130 -23.98 -21.23 0.51
CA ALA A 130 -22.59 -21.16 0.10
C ALA A 130 -21.76 -20.49 1.20
N LEU A 131 -20.71 -21.16 1.65
CA LEU A 131 -19.71 -20.53 2.51
C LEU A 131 -19.13 -19.32 1.77
N PRO A 132 -18.80 -18.21 2.47
CA PRO A 132 -18.08 -17.11 1.85
C PRO A 132 -16.82 -17.69 1.18
N ALA A 133 -16.57 -17.26 -0.06
CA ALA A 133 -15.38 -17.72 -0.79
C ALA A 133 -14.14 -17.55 0.11
N PRO A 134 -13.21 -18.52 0.10
CA PRO A 134 -11.93 -18.33 0.76
C PRO A 134 -11.34 -16.98 0.38
N TRP A 135 -10.80 -16.27 1.37
CA TRP A 135 -10.11 -15.01 1.07
C TRP A 135 -9.06 -15.32 0.00
N SER A 136 -9.07 -14.56 -1.09
CA SER A 136 -8.12 -14.66 -2.17
C SER A 136 -7.82 -13.25 -2.67
N VAL A 137 -6.56 -13.03 -3.01
CA VAL A 137 -6.14 -11.82 -3.71
C VAL A 137 -6.40 -12.05 -5.19
N ASP A 138 -6.98 -11.05 -5.86
CA ASP A 138 -7.00 -11.01 -7.31
C ASP A 138 -5.59 -10.63 -7.81
N GLU A 139 -4.72 -11.64 -7.91
CA GLU A 139 -3.32 -11.42 -8.28
C GLU A 139 -3.16 -10.93 -9.72
N GLU A 140 -4.08 -11.28 -10.62
CA GLU A 140 -4.04 -10.83 -12.01
C GLU A 140 -4.31 -9.33 -12.11
N HIS A 141 -5.37 -8.85 -11.45
CA HIS A 141 -5.67 -7.43 -11.40
C HIS A 141 -4.55 -6.63 -10.73
N ARG A 142 -3.99 -7.14 -9.62
CA ARG A 142 -2.84 -6.53 -8.95
C ARG A 142 -1.63 -6.45 -9.89
N MET A 143 -1.24 -7.56 -10.51
CA MET A 143 -0.11 -7.62 -11.44
C MET A 143 -0.27 -6.63 -12.59
N HIS A 144 -1.47 -6.53 -13.17
CA HIS A 144 -1.77 -5.56 -14.21
C HIS A 144 -1.48 -4.13 -13.75
N GLN A 145 -1.99 -3.75 -12.57
CA GLN A 145 -1.75 -2.42 -12.00
C GLN A 145 -0.26 -2.16 -11.76
N GLU A 146 0.48 -3.15 -11.26
CA GLU A 146 1.92 -3.02 -11.04
C GLU A 146 2.69 -2.76 -12.34
N LEU A 147 2.35 -3.50 -13.40
CA LEU A 147 2.94 -3.33 -14.73
C LEU A 147 2.62 -1.96 -15.33
N GLU A 148 1.37 -1.50 -15.24
CA GLU A 148 0.95 -0.20 -15.75
C GLU A 148 1.66 0.96 -15.04
N LEU A 149 1.87 0.85 -13.72
CA LEU A 149 2.65 1.81 -12.95
C LEU A 149 4.14 1.75 -13.34
N GLY A 150 4.71 0.56 -13.45
CA GLY A 150 6.09 0.35 -13.87
C GLY A 150 6.39 0.95 -15.26
N ALA A 151 5.47 0.78 -16.22
CA ALA A 151 5.56 1.38 -17.55
C ALA A 151 5.57 2.92 -17.53
N ARG A 152 5.00 3.53 -16.50
CA ARG A 152 4.98 5.00 -16.26
C ARG A 152 6.14 5.48 -15.40
N GLY A 153 7.12 4.62 -15.12
CA GLY A 153 8.33 4.95 -14.36
C GLY A 153 8.12 4.97 -12.84
N TRP A 154 7.02 4.40 -12.33
CA TRP A 154 6.86 4.19 -10.91
C TRP A 154 7.71 3.00 -10.42
N SER A 155 8.23 3.11 -9.21
CA SER A 155 8.99 2.04 -8.56
C SER A 155 8.82 2.12 -7.06
N TRP A 156 8.79 0.98 -6.38
CA TRP A 156 8.78 0.86 -4.92
C TRP A 156 9.55 -0.37 -4.45
#